data_AF-A0A7C5JL18-F1
#
_entry.id   AF-A0A7C5JL18-F1
#
_cell.length_a   1.000
_cell.length_b   1.000
_cell.length_c   1.000
_cell.angle_alpha   90.00
_cell.angle_beta   90.00
_cell.angle_gamma   90.00
#
_symmetry.space_group_name_H-M   'P 1'
#
loop_
_entity.id
_entity.type
_entity.pdbx_description
1 polymer ?
#
loop_
_entity_poly.entity_id
_entity_poly.type
_entity_poly.pdbx_seq_one_letter_code
_entity_poly.pdbx_strand_id
1 'polypeptide(L)' 'MKVKNDLTQKYSKPTIIIHWVSVILILILFPLGKYVEDLQPIDKLTPLKIHAILGIVVLILTLLRTYYFFKNPRPD' A
#
# COMPACT_ATOMS: atom_id res chain seq x y z
N MET A 1 -29.62 2.51 20.53
CA MET A 1 -29.36 3.10 19.19
C MET A 1 -29.17 1.95 18.22
N LYS A 2 -30.02 1.78 17.19
CA LYS A 2 -29.81 0.76 16.15
C LYS A 2 -28.73 1.27 15.20
N VAL A 3 -27.58 0.61 15.16
CA VAL A 3 -26.56 0.87 14.13
C VAL A 3 -27.17 0.46 12.79
N LYS A 4 -27.43 1.43 11.91
CA LYS A 4 -27.84 1.16 10.53
C LYS A 4 -26.57 0.91 9.71
N ASN A 5 -26.36 -0.31 9.25
CA ASN A 5 -25.31 -0.63 8.28
C ASN A 5 -25.75 -0.14 6.89
N ASP A 6 -25.36 1.08 6.51
CA ASP A 6 -25.66 1.66 5.21
C ASP A 6 -24.55 1.36 4.19
N LEU A 7 -24.78 0.35 3.35
CA LEU A 7 -23.85 -0.09 2.31
C LEU A 7 -23.64 0.93 1.17
N THR A 8 -24.42 2.01 1.14
CA THR A 8 -24.25 3.09 0.16
C THR A 8 -23.14 4.05 0.56
N GLN A 9 -22.78 4.12 1.84
CA GLN A 9 -21.65 4.90 2.31
C GLN A 9 -20.34 4.19 1.98
N LYS A 10 -19.51 4.81 1.16
CA LYS A 10 -18.21 4.26 0.74
C LYS A 10 -17.10 5.26 1.00
N TYR A 11 -15.89 4.74 1.20
CA TYR A 11 -14.69 5.58 1.15
C TYR A 11 -14.59 6.31 -0.19
N SER A 12 -13.94 7.47 -0.16
CA SER A 12 -13.67 8.22 -1.38
C SER A 12 -12.88 7.39 -2.40
N LYS A 13 -13.16 7.61 -3.70
CA LYS A 13 -12.45 6.98 -4.82
C LYS A 13 -10.91 7.00 -4.67
N PRO A 14 -10.24 8.13 -4.32
CA PRO A 14 -8.78 8.12 -4.15
C PRO A 14 -8.32 7.18 -3.03
N THR A 15 -9.03 7.13 -1.89
CA THR A 15 -8.71 6.19 -0.79
C THR A 15 -8.78 4.74 -1.25
N ILE A 16 -9.80 4.38 -2.04
CA ILE A 16 -10.00 3.02 -2.56
C ILE A 16 -8.91 2.66 -3.57
N ILE A 17 -8.64 3.54 -4.53
CA ILE A 17 -7.63 3.30 -5.58
C ILE A 17 -6.24 3.14 -4.95
N ILE A 18 -5.84 4.07 -4.08
CA ILE A 18 -4.52 4.02 -3.44
C ILE A 18 -4.39 2.76 -2.58
N HIS A 19 -5.46 2.32 -1.90
CA HIS A 19 -5.45 1.08 -1.13
C HIS A 19 -5.14 -0.13 -2.00
N TRP A 20 -5.86 -0.34 -3.11
CA TRP A 20 -5.65 -1.49 -3.98
C TRP A 20 -4.30 -1.47 -4.70
N VAL A 21 -3.85 -0.29 -5.15
CA VAL A 21 -2.50 -0.13 -5.72
C VAL A 21 -1.44 -0.51 -4.68
N SER A 22 -1.60 -0.06 -3.43
CA SER A 22 -0.67 -0.40 -2.34
C SER A 22 -0.66 -1.90 -2.06
N VAL A 23 -1.82 -2.57 -2.09
CA VAL A 23 -1.91 -4.03 -1.90
C VAL A 23 -1.11 -4.77 -2.97
N ILE A 24 -1.27 -4.40 -4.25
CA ILE A 24 -0.52 -5.03 -5.36
C ILE A 24 0.98 -4.83 -5.17
N LEU A 25 1.42 -3.61 -4.82
CA LEU A 25 2.84 -3.33 -4.59
C LEU A 25 3.40 -4.11 -3.40
N ILE A 26 2.66 -4.25 -2.31
CA ILE A 26 3.06 -5.03 -1.14
C ILE A 26 3.18 -6.52 -1.50
N LEU A 27 2.25 -7.06 -2.30
CA LEU A 27 2.30 -8.44 -2.80
C LEU A 27 3.52 -8.71 -3.70
N ILE A 28 4.09 -7.68 -4.34
CA ILE A 28 5.35 -7.78 -5.08
C ILE A 28 6.56 -7.62 -4.14
N LEU A 29 6.52 -6.65 -3.25
CA LEU A 29 7.61 -6.34 -2.31
C LEU A 29 7.92 -7.50 -1.37
N PHE A 30 6.90 -8.20 -0.89
CA PHE A 30 7.06 -9.29 0.06
C PHE A 30 7.89 -10.46 -0.52
N PRO A 31 7.51 -11.09 -1.65
CA PRO A 31 8.33 -12.14 -2.26
C PRO A 31 9.67 -11.61 -2.78
N LEU A 32 9.74 -10.36 -3.27
CA LEU A 32 11.01 -9.76 -3.69
C LEU A 32 11.99 -9.63 -2.52
N GLY A 33 11.50 -9.24 -1.33
CA GLY A 33 12.30 -9.16 -0.11
C GLY A 33 12.83 -10.54 0.30
N LYS A 34 11.98 -11.57 0.24
CA LYS A 34 12.40 -12.97 0.51
C LYS A 34 13.41 -13.46 -0.51
N TYR A 35 13.21 -13.18 -1.80
CA TYR A 35 14.16 -13.53 -2.86
C TYR A 35 15.55 -12.93 -2.63
N VAL A 36 15.63 -11.67 -2.20
CA VAL A 36 16.92 -11.00 -1.90
C VAL A 36 17.65 -11.62 -0.71
N GLU A 37 16.93 -12.25 0.22
CA GLU A 37 17.50 -12.92 1.39
C GLU A 37 18.45 -14.05 0.96
N ASP A 38 18.06 -14.83 -0.05
CA ASP A 38 18.74 -16.04 -0.50
C ASP A 38 19.89 -15.81 -1.49
N LEU A 39 20.03 -14.60 -2.04
CA LEU A 39 21.05 -14.27 -3.04
C LEU A 39 22.47 -14.17 -2.45
N GLN A 40 23.49 -14.29 -3.30
CA GLN A 40 24.85 -13.90 -2.93
C GLN A 40 24.98 -12.37 -2.87
N PRO A 41 25.87 -11.79 -2.04
CA PRO A 41 25.97 -10.33 -1.87
C PRO A 41 26.10 -9.54 -3.19
N ILE A 42 26.81 -10.09 -4.18
CA ILE A 42 26.99 -9.46 -5.49
C ILE A 42 25.67 -9.35 -6.30
N ASP A 43 24.78 -10.32 -6.14
CA ASP A 43 23.51 -10.39 -6.86
C ASP A 43 22.38 -9.62 -6.15
N LYS A 44 22.57 -9.25 -4.87
CA LYS A 44 21.56 -8.53 -4.07
C LYS A 44 21.38 -7.08 -4.49
N LEU A 45 22.42 -6.43 -5.02
CA LEU A 45 22.44 -4.97 -5.19
C LEU A 45 21.26 -4.44 -6.03
N THR A 46 21.04 -5.05 -7.19
CA THR A 46 19.95 -4.65 -8.10
C THR A 46 18.56 -4.91 -7.53
N PRO A 47 18.20 -6.14 -7.12
CA PRO A 47 16.86 -6.41 -6.58
C PRO A 47 16.60 -5.69 -5.25
N LEU A 48 17.62 -5.47 -4.41
CA LEU A 48 17.49 -4.67 -3.19
C LEU A 48 17.19 -3.20 -3.51
N LYS A 49 17.85 -2.62 -4.52
CA LYS A 49 17.56 -1.25 -4.97
C LYS A 49 16.13 -1.13 -5.50
N ILE A 50 15.66 -2.12 -6.27
CA ILE A 50 14.27 -2.17 -6.75
C ILE A 50 13.30 -2.26 -5.56
N HIS A 51 13.56 -3.16 -4.60
CA HIS A 51 12.76 -3.29 -3.38
C HIS A 51 12.68 -1.97 -2.61
N ALA A 52 13.81 -1.28 -2.40
CA ALA A 52 13.85 -0.01 -1.69
C ALA A 52 13.04 1.09 -2.38
N ILE A 53 13.17 1.24 -3.71
CA ILE A 53 12.42 2.23 -4.49
C ILE A 53 10.91 1.94 -4.41
N LEU A 54 10.51 0.69 -4.62
CA LEU A 54 9.10 0.29 -4.51
C LEU A 54 8.56 0.49 -3.08
N GLY A 55 9.37 0.24 -2.06
CA GLY A 55 9.03 0.47 -0.65
C GLY A 55 8.78 1.96 -0.36
N ILE A 56 9.61 2.86 -0.91
CA ILE A 56 9.41 4.31 -0.80
C ILE A 56 8.10 4.73 -1.51
N VAL A 57 7.80 4.17 -2.68
CA VAL A 57 6.53 4.43 -3.37
C VAL A 57 5.34 4.02 -2.50
N VAL A 58 5.37 2.82 -1.88
CA VAL A 58 4.32 2.37 -0.96
C VAL A 58 4.20 3.28 0.26
N LEU A 59 5.32 3.76 0.81
CA LEU A 59 5.31 4.71 1.92
C LEU A 59 4.60 6.01 1.54
N ILE A 60 4.94 6.60 0.40
CA ILE A 60 4.32 7.83 -0.11
C ILE A 60 2.82 7.61 -0.34
N LEU A 61 2.44 6.52 -0.99
CA LEU A 61 1.03 6.15 -1.20
C LEU A 61 0.29 5.98 0.14
N THR A 62 0.93 5.40 1.14
CA THR A 62 0.35 5.24 2.48
C THR A 62 0.11 6.59 3.15
N LEU A 63 1.07 7.52 3.06
CA LEU A 63 0.89 8.89 3.59
C LEU A 63 -0.24 9.63 2.86
N LEU A 64 -0.31 9.53 1.53
CA LEU A 64 -1.39 10.09 0.73
C LEU A 64 -2.75 9.48 1.08
N ARG A 65 -2.82 8.16 1.27
CA ARG A 65 -4.03 7.46 1.70
C ARG A 65 -4.49 7.96 3.07
N THR A 66 -3.57 8.11 4.01
CA THR A 66 -3.85 8.64 5.35
C THR A 66 -4.37 10.07 5.27
N TYR A 67 -3.76 10.92 4.44
CA TYR A 67 -4.27 12.27 4.18
C TYR A 67 -5.71 12.26 3.65
N TYR A 68 -6.01 11.46 2.61
CA TYR A 68 -7.37 11.37 2.06
C TYR A 68 -8.37 10.75 3.04
N PHE A 69 -7.92 9.82 3.89
CA PHE A 69 -8.76 9.23 4.93
C PHE A 69 -9.23 10.26 5.95
N PHE A 70 -8.38 11.23 6.33
CA PHE A 70 -8.76 12.30 7.26
C PHE A 70 -9.48 13.48 6.59
N LYS A 71 -9.21 13.74 5.31
CA LYS A 71 -9.81 14.87 4.59
C LYS A 71 -11.22 14.60 4.08
N ASN A 72 -11.53 13.36 3.69
CA ASN A 72 -12.77 13.02 3.02
C ASN A 72 -13.80 12.41 3.99
N PRO A 73 -15.11 12.55 3.71
CA PRO A 73 -16.14 11.84 4.46
C PRO A 73 -15.89 10.33 4.46
N ARG A 74 -16.13 9.70 5.60
CA ARG A 74 -15.95 8.26 5.81
C ARG A 74 -17.29 7.63 6.20
N PRO A 75 -17.49 6.34 5.88
CA PRO A 75 -18.64 5.60 6.40
C PRO A 75 -18.63 5.58 7.93
N ASP A 76 -19.81 5.70 8.54
CA ASP A 76 -20.03 5.64 10.00
C ASP A 76 -20.03 4.20 10.57
#